data_AF-A0AA42HSP1-F1
#
_entry.id   AF-A0AA42HSP1-F1
#
_cell.length_a   1.000
_cell.length_b   1.000
_cell.length_c   1.000
_cell.angle_alpha   90.00
_cell.angle_beta   90.00
_cell.angle_gamma   90.00
#
_symmetry.space_group_name_H-M   'P 1'
#
loop_
_entity.id
_entity.type
_entity.pdbx_description
1 polymer ?
#
loop_
_entity_poly.entity_id
_entity_poly.type
_entity_poly.pdbx_seq_one_letter_code
_entity_poly.pdbx_strand_id
1 'polypeptide(L)'
;MPIYNPKTFLLIASLLTGLMGCVLLLMSATSRRTPGIQYWAAGSLMAAMAGVLILLRDIAPVWLTFTVDNTAVMLAFSFFMLGSAKHWGQTCHLKPWLALFVVAWCVQLYCTYGLDSLRGRYISVAGFVFATGLMHTQVFVREIRRRHVQRESRALGIYFTGFWVAFSTLIFGVRWLHAVALPQTGQGMLDTTLLQML
;
A
#
# COMPACT_ATOMS: atom_id res chain seq x y z
N MET A 1 -3.77 -3.11 31.95
CA MET A 1 -2.97 -2.33 30.98
C MET A 1 -2.93 -3.11 29.68
N PRO A 2 -3.12 -2.49 28.49
CA PRO A 2 -2.96 -3.24 27.25
C PRO A 2 -1.51 -3.73 27.16
N ILE A 3 -1.33 -5.04 26.96
CA ILE A 3 -0.01 -5.70 26.87
C ILE A 3 0.75 -5.26 25.60
N TYR A 4 0.06 -4.61 24.65
CA TYR A 4 0.58 -4.19 23.35
C TYR A 4 0.24 -2.74 23.03
N ASN A 5 1.23 -1.93 22.65
CA ASN A 5 1.03 -0.57 22.14
C ASN A 5 1.07 -0.59 20.59
N PRO A 6 -0.06 -0.29 19.90
CA PRO A 6 -0.15 -0.35 18.44
C PRO A 6 0.82 0.63 17.75
N LYS A 7 1.16 1.76 18.39
CA LYS A 7 2.13 2.72 17.86
C LYS A 7 3.54 2.14 17.80
N THR A 8 3.94 1.35 18.80
CA THR A 8 5.24 0.67 18.82
C THR A 8 5.33 -0.37 17.70
N PHE A 9 4.27 -1.15 17.49
CA PHE A 9 4.23 -2.13 16.40
C PHE A 9 4.32 -1.46 15.03
N LEU A 10 3.56 -0.38 14.82
CA LEU A 10 3.62 0.39 13.58
C LEU A 10 5.02 0.98 13.35
N LEU A 11 5.66 1.51 14.39
CA LEU A 11 7.03 2.04 14.30
C LEU A 11 8.02 0.96 13.90
N ILE A 12 8.00 -0.20 14.56
CA ILE A 12 8.89 -1.33 14.24
C ILE A 12 8.64 -1.80 12.81
N ALA A 13 7.38 -1.96 12.39
CA ALA A 13 7.02 -2.34 11.03
C ALA A 13 7.54 -1.32 10.01
N SER A 14 7.44 -0.02 10.30
CA SER A 14 7.92 1.06 9.43
C SER A 14 9.44 1.05 9.31
N LEU A 15 10.16 0.86 10.41
CA LEU A 15 11.62 0.77 10.42
C LEU A 15 12.13 -0.44 9.65
N LEU A 16 11.53 -1.61 9.85
CA LEU A 16 11.87 -2.83 9.10
C LEU A 16 11.58 -2.67 7.60
N THR A 17 10.44 -2.05 7.26
CA THR A 17 10.08 -1.77 5.87
C THR A 17 11.06 -0.78 5.22
N GLY A 18 11.47 0.27 5.95
CA GLY A 18 12.45 1.24 5.50
C GLY A 18 13.84 0.62 5.29
N LEU A 19 14.28 -0.22 6.22
CA LEU A 19 15.52 -0.98 6.11
C LEU A 19 15.51 -1.87 4.86
N MET A 20 14.41 -2.59 4.61
CA MET A 20 14.24 -3.38 3.39
C MET A 20 14.30 -2.50 2.13
N GLY A 21 13.70 -1.32 2.15
CA GLY A 21 13.81 -0.33 1.06
C GLY A 21 15.27 0.06 0.76
N CYS A 22 16.06 0.34 1.80
CA CYS A 22 17.49 0.63 1.66
C CYS A 22 18.27 -0.56 1.07
N VAL A 23 18.01 -1.77 1.56
CA VAL A 23 18.63 -3.01 1.03
C VAL A 23 18.31 -3.16 -0.45
N LEU A 24 17.05 -2.98 -0.86
CA LEU A 24 16.64 -3.08 -2.25
C LEU A 24 17.29 -1.99 -3.13
N LEU A 25 17.44 -0.76 -2.63
CA LEU A 25 18.18 0.29 -3.33
C LEU A 25 19.65 -0.11 -3.54
N LEU A 26 20.32 -0.60 -2.50
CA LEU A 26 21.71 -1.06 -2.58
C LEU A 26 21.86 -2.23 -3.56
N MET A 27 20.94 -3.19 -3.54
CA MET A 27 20.91 -4.29 -4.51
C MET A 27 20.72 -3.78 -5.94
N SER A 28 19.91 -2.75 -6.14
CA SER A 28 19.69 -2.14 -7.45
C SER A 28 20.94 -1.44 -8.00
N ALA A 29 21.82 -0.97 -7.12
CA ALA A 29 23.06 -0.30 -7.49
C ALA A 29 24.22 -1.28 -7.77
N THR A 30 24.19 -2.47 -7.16
CA THR A 30 25.34 -3.40 -7.14
C THR A 30 25.14 -4.67 -7.96
N SER A 31 23.90 -5.12 -8.22
CA SER A 31 23.63 -6.36 -8.96
C SER A 31 23.30 -6.11 -10.45
N ARG A 32 23.43 -7.14 -11.30
CA ARG A 32 22.87 -7.12 -12.67
C ARG A 32 21.40 -6.71 -12.56
N ARG A 33 21.05 -5.55 -13.13
CA ARG A 33 19.74 -4.87 -13.00
C ARG A 33 18.57 -5.86 -13.07
N THR A 34 18.10 -6.35 -11.92
CA THR A 34 16.83 -7.06 -11.85
C THR A 34 15.72 -6.05 -12.09
N PRO A 35 14.95 -6.17 -13.18
CA PRO A 35 13.88 -5.23 -13.47
C PRO A 35 12.90 -5.17 -12.30
N GLY A 36 12.43 -3.97 -11.95
CA GLY A 36 11.42 -3.78 -10.91
C GLY A 36 11.95 -3.48 -9.50
N ILE A 37 13.21 -3.83 -9.16
CA ILE A 37 13.73 -3.65 -7.78
C ILE A 37 13.66 -2.20 -7.29
N GLN A 38 14.00 -1.23 -8.15
CA GLN A 38 13.96 0.19 -7.78
C GLN A 38 12.55 0.67 -7.38
N TYR A 39 11.52 0.10 -8.01
CA TYR A 39 10.14 0.42 -7.66
C TYR A 39 9.76 -0.21 -6.33
N TRP A 40 10.12 -1.46 -6.07
CA TRP A 40 9.91 -2.05 -4.74
C TRP A 40 10.63 -1.27 -3.65
N ALA A 41 11.86 -0.82 -3.92
CA ALA A 41 12.63 -0.01 -3.00
C ALA A 41 11.95 1.33 -2.70
N ALA A 42 11.52 2.05 -3.74
CA ALA A 42 10.76 3.30 -3.60
C ALA A 42 9.44 3.07 -2.85
N GLY A 43 8.73 1.98 -3.14
CA GLY A 43 7.50 1.61 -2.45
C GLY A 43 7.71 1.37 -0.97
N SER A 44 8.78 0.64 -0.61
CA SER A 44 9.15 0.37 0.79
C SER A 44 9.50 1.65 1.54
N LEU A 45 10.25 2.57 0.93
CA LEU A 45 10.59 3.85 1.56
C LEU A 45 9.35 4.74 1.75
N MET A 46 8.45 4.78 0.78
CA MET A 46 7.18 5.52 0.89
C MET A 46 6.28 4.93 1.97
N ALA A 47 6.18 3.61 2.06
CA ALA A 47 5.43 2.93 3.11
C ALA A 47 6.01 3.19 4.52
N ALA A 48 7.34 3.15 4.65
CA ALA A 48 8.02 3.47 5.90
C ALA A 48 7.78 4.94 6.32
N MET A 49 7.89 5.87 5.37
CA MET A 49 7.61 7.28 5.59
C MET A 49 6.16 7.49 6.05
N ALA A 50 5.19 6.90 5.36
CA ALA A 50 3.78 6.95 5.75
C ALA A 50 3.57 6.44 7.18
N GLY A 51 4.12 5.26 7.51
CA GLY A 51 4.00 4.70 8.84
C GLY A 51 4.56 5.61 9.95
N VAL A 52 5.66 6.33 9.69
CA VAL A 52 6.18 7.35 10.61
C VAL A 52 5.26 8.58 10.69
N LEU A 53 4.75 9.07 9.56
CA LEU A 53 3.84 10.22 9.52
C LEU A 53 2.52 9.97 10.26
N ILE A 54 2.01 8.74 10.23
CA ILE A 54 0.85 8.31 11.01
C ILE A 54 1.11 8.47 12.52
N LEU A 55 2.31 8.18 13.00
CA LEU A 55 2.66 8.30 14.43
C LEU A 55 2.69 9.76 14.91
N LEU A 56 2.88 10.70 13.98
CA LEU A 56 2.89 12.15 14.25
C LEU A 56 1.49 12.77 14.21
N ARG A 57 0.43 11.98 13.94
CA ARG A 57 -0.96 12.47 14.04
C ARG A 57 -1.22 13.07 15.44
N ASP A 58 -1.96 14.16 15.46
CA ASP A 58 -2.25 15.01 16.63
C ASP A 58 -1.08 15.85 17.18
N ILE A 59 0.14 15.67 16.66
CA ILE A 59 1.31 16.47 17.05
C ILE A 59 1.76 17.38 15.91
N ALA A 60 1.79 16.85 14.68
CA ALA A 60 2.26 17.55 13.49
C ALA A 60 1.08 18.09 12.65
N PRO A 61 1.34 19.07 11.75
CA PRO A 61 0.30 19.68 10.93
C PRO A 61 -0.51 18.68 10.10
N VAL A 62 -1.81 18.95 9.93
CA VAL A 62 -2.77 18.09 9.21
C VAL A 62 -2.31 17.79 7.78
N TRP A 63 -1.74 18.77 7.06
CA TRP A 63 -1.26 18.57 5.70
C TRP A 63 -0.16 17.50 5.63
N LEU A 64 0.69 17.41 6.67
CA LEU A 64 1.79 16.46 6.72
C LEU A 64 1.31 15.06 7.11
N THR A 65 0.44 14.96 8.12
CA THR A 65 0.01 13.68 8.71
C THR A 65 -1.20 13.05 8.03
N PHE A 66 -1.89 13.79 7.15
CA PHE A 66 -2.94 13.27 6.30
C PHE A 66 -2.60 13.39 4.81
N THR A 67 -2.30 14.58 4.30
CA THR A 67 -2.12 14.74 2.84
C THR A 67 -0.84 14.04 2.36
N VAL A 68 0.30 14.33 2.97
CA VAL A 68 1.59 13.71 2.58
C VAL A 68 1.58 12.23 2.93
N ASP A 69 1.15 11.87 4.14
CA ASP A 69 0.97 10.48 4.59
C ASP A 69 0.19 9.62 3.58
N ASN A 70 -1.05 10.01 3.30
CA ASN A 70 -1.90 9.23 2.42
C ASN A 70 -1.37 9.21 0.97
N THR A 71 -0.77 10.30 0.49
CA THR A 71 -0.14 10.32 -0.84
C THR A 71 1.03 9.33 -0.89
N ALA A 72 1.83 9.24 0.17
CA ALA A 72 2.91 8.28 0.29
C ALA A 72 2.38 6.84 0.30
N VAL A 73 1.29 6.55 1.02
CA VAL A 73 0.61 5.24 0.97
C VAL A 73 0.18 4.91 -0.47
N MET A 74 -0.52 5.82 -1.15
CA MET A 74 -0.98 5.61 -2.52
C MET A 74 0.20 5.31 -3.47
N LEU A 75 1.29 6.10 -3.37
CA LEU A 75 2.49 5.88 -4.16
C LEU A 75 3.18 4.55 -3.82
N ALA A 76 3.23 4.18 -2.54
CA ALA A 76 3.87 2.94 -2.10
C ALA A 76 3.26 1.70 -2.77
N PHE A 77 1.93 1.56 -2.68
CA PHE A 77 1.21 0.45 -3.29
C PHE A 77 1.33 0.43 -4.82
N SER A 78 1.40 1.61 -5.42
CA SER A 78 1.54 1.75 -6.86
C SER A 78 2.93 1.32 -7.33
N PHE A 79 3.97 1.70 -6.59
CA PHE A 79 5.31 1.24 -6.86
C PHE A 79 5.49 -0.27 -6.63
N PHE A 80 4.81 -0.86 -5.64
CA PHE A 80 4.82 -2.31 -5.47
C PHE A 80 4.23 -3.03 -6.69
N MET A 81 3.08 -2.57 -7.18
CA MET A 81 2.46 -3.10 -8.39
C MET A 81 3.37 -2.93 -9.62
N LEU A 82 3.93 -1.73 -9.83
CA LEU A 82 4.81 -1.44 -10.98
C LEU A 82 6.10 -2.25 -10.93
N GLY A 83 6.68 -2.43 -9.75
CA GLY A 83 7.84 -3.27 -9.54
C GLY A 83 7.58 -4.71 -9.97
N SER A 84 6.44 -5.28 -9.55
CA SER A 84 6.05 -6.64 -9.93
C SER A 84 5.76 -6.77 -11.44
N ALA A 85 5.02 -5.83 -12.02
CA ALA A 85 4.75 -5.83 -13.46
C ALA A 85 6.05 -5.76 -14.26
N LYS A 86 6.97 -4.85 -13.89
CA LYS A 86 8.26 -4.69 -14.56
C LYS A 86 9.16 -5.91 -14.37
N HIS A 87 9.17 -6.51 -13.19
CA HIS A 87 9.98 -7.69 -12.88
C HIS A 87 9.66 -8.87 -13.81
N TRP A 88 8.37 -9.07 -14.14
CA TRP A 88 7.94 -10.14 -15.04
C TRP A 88 7.74 -9.70 -16.50
N GLY A 89 8.12 -8.46 -16.85
CA GLY A 89 7.98 -7.94 -18.21
C GLY A 89 6.53 -7.77 -18.67
N GLN A 90 5.58 -7.60 -17.74
CA GLN A 90 4.17 -7.39 -18.05
C GLN A 90 3.88 -5.91 -18.34
N THR A 91 2.95 -5.65 -19.26
CA THR A 91 2.46 -4.30 -19.54
C THR A 91 1.48 -3.83 -18.47
N CYS A 92 1.75 -2.68 -17.86
CA CYS A 92 0.83 -2.01 -16.94
C CYS A 92 0.17 -0.83 -17.66
N HIS A 93 -1.16 -0.81 -17.75
CA HIS A 93 -1.89 0.32 -18.34
C HIS A 93 -1.92 1.49 -17.36
N LEU A 94 -0.90 2.36 -17.43
CA LEU A 94 -0.72 3.47 -16.49
C LEU A 94 -1.81 4.55 -16.58
N LYS A 95 -2.43 4.75 -17.75
CA LYS A 95 -3.41 5.82 -17.95
C LYS A 95 -4.64 5.71 -17.03
N PRO A 96 -5.40 4.59 -17.02
CA PRO A 96 -6.55 4.45 -16.12
C PRO A 96 -6.11 4.48 -14.64
N TRP A 97 -4.94 3.94 -14.33
CA TRP A 97 -4.39 3.98 -12.98
C TRP A 97 -4.05 5.41 -12.53
N LEU A 98 -3.44 6.23 -13.40
CA LEU A 98 -3.13 7.63 -13.12
C LEU A 98 -4.41 8.46 -12.95
N ALA A 99 -5.43 8.21 -13.78
CA ALA A 99 -6.75 8.83 -13.61
C ALA A 99 -7.34 8.49 -12.23
N LEU A 100 -7.29 7.22 -11.83
CA LEU A 100 -7.75 6.78 -10.50
C LEU A 100 -6.95 7.42 -9.37
N PHE A 101 -5.62 7.54 -9.51
CA PHE A 101 -4.75 8.21 -8.55
C PHE A 101 -5.15 9.68 -8.39
N VAL A 102 -5.31 10.40 -9.50
CA VAL A 102 -5.71 11.82 -9.48
C VAL A 102 -7.08 11.99 -8.84
N VAL A 103 -8.06 11.15 -9.19
CA VAL A 103 -9.40 11.20 -8.59
C VAL A 103 -9.33 10.96 -7.08
N ALA A 104 -8.66 9.90 -6.63
CA ALA A 104 -8.53 9.61 -5.20
C ALA A 104 -7.78 10.73 -4.46
N TRP A 105 -6.73 11.28 -5.07
CA TRP A 105 -5.95 12.37 -4.49
C TRP A 105 -6.80 13.66 -4.36
N CYS A 106 -7.56 14.03 -5.38
CA CYS A 106 -8.47 15.17 -5.33
C CYS A 106 -9.57 14.98 -4.29
N VAL A 107 -10.19 13.79 -4.21
CA VAL A 107 -11.20 13.48 -3.20
C VAL A 107 -10.60 13.59 -1.80
N GLN A 108 -9.39 13.04 -1.59
CA GLN A 108 -8.68 13.16 -0.33
C GLN A 108 -8.42 14.62 0.04
N LEU A 109 -7.92 15.45 -0.89
CA LEU A 109 -7.68 16.86 -0.64
C LEU A 109 -8.96 17.60 -0.27
N TYR A 110 -10.05 17.35 -0.99
CA TYR A 110 -11.34 17.95 -0.68
C TYR A 110 -11.86 17.53 0.70
N CYS A 111 -11.71 16.24 1.07
CA CYS A 111 -12.01 15.77 2.41
C CYS A 111 -11.02 16.28 3.48
N THR A 112 -9.82 16.71 3.09
CA THR A 112 -8.86 17.33 4.01
C THR A 112 -9.19 18.79 4.27
N TYR A 113 -9.38 19.60 3.24
CA TYR A 113 -9.45 21.05 3.38
C TYR A 113 -10.87 21.63 3.20
N GLY A 114 -11.77 20.93 2.53
CA GLY A 114 -13.13 21.39 2.26
C GLY A 114 -14.17 20.88 3.26
N LEU A 115 -14.20 19.56 3.50
CA LEU A 115 -15.23 18.91 4.35
C LEU A 115 -14.75 18.53 5.75
N ASP A 116 -13.44 18.58 6.02
CA ASP A 116 -12.80 18.04 7.23
C ASP A 116 -13.32 16.64 7.64
N SER A 117 -13.43 15.73 6.66
CA SER A 117 -14.00 14.40 6.85
C SER A 117 -12.93 13.32 6.93
N LEU A 118 -12.69 12.79 8.14
CA LEU A 118 -11.79 11.66 8.34
C LEU A 118 -12.24 10.42 7.56
N ARG A 119 -13.55 10.14 7.56
CA ARG A 119 -14.16 9.05 6.79
C ARG A 119 -13.90 9.20 5.29
N GLY A 120 -14.09 10.39 4.74
CA GLY A 120 -13.86 10.65 3.31
C GLY A 120 -12.41 10.44 2.90
N ARG A 121 -11.45 10.91 3.72
CA ARG A 121 -10.01 10.66 3.51
C ARG A 121 -9.72 9.16 3.48
N TYR A 122 -10.24 8.42 4.45
CA TYR A 122 -10.04 6.97 4.56
C TYR A 122 -10.65 6.20 3.38
N ILE A 123 -11.90 6.49 3.00
CA ILE A 123 -12.57 5.85 1.87
C ILE A 123 -11.76 6.06 0.58
N SER A 124 -11.25 7.27 0.37
CA SER A 124 -10.46 7.58 -0.83
C SER A 124 -9.18 6.72 -0.89
N VAL A 125 -8.41 6.71 0.19
CA VAL A 125 -7.11 6.04 0.26
C VAL A 125 -7.27 4.53 0.27
N ALA A 126 -8.15 4.00 1.13
CA ALA A 126 -8.43 2.56 1.19
C ALA A 126 -9.00 2.04 -0.13
N GLY A 127 -9.87 2.83 -0.79
CA GLY A 127 -10.42 2.48 -2.10
C GLY A 127 -9.36 2.45 -3.19
N PHE A 128 -8.46 3.43 -3.20
CA PHE A 128 -7.32 3.46 -4.12
C PHE A 128 -6.37 2.27 -3.89
N VAL A 129 -6.02 1.98 -2.63
CA VAL A 129 -5.15 0.86 -2.26
C VAL A 129 -5.80 -0.46 -2.64
N PHE A 130 -7.11 -0.63 -2.39
CA PHE A 130 -7.87 -1.80 -2.79
C PHE A 130 -7.85 -2.00 -4.31
N ALA A 131 -8.15 -0.95 -5.08
CA ALA A 131 -8.12 -1.01 -6.55
C ALA A 131 -6.71 -1.33 -7.09
N THR A 132 -5.66 -0.74 -6.49
CA THR A 132 -4.26 -1.05 -6.82
C THR A 132 -3.92 -2.51 -6.47
N GLY A 133 -4.41 -3.01 -5.33
CA GLY A 133 -4.26 -4.40 -4.91
C GLY A 133 -4.92 -5.38 -5.88
N LEU A 134 -6.10 -5.06 -6.43
CA LEU A 134 -6.74 -5.86 -7.47
C LEU A 134 -5.88 -5.93 -8.74
N MET A 135 -5.36 -4.79 -9.20
CA MET A 135 -4.45 -4.74 -10.36
C MET A 135 -3.16 -5.53 -10.07
N HIS A 136 -2.61 -5.40 -8.87
CA HIS A 136 -1.40 -6.13 -8.46
C HIS A 136 -1.64 -7.64 -8.41
N THR A 137 -2.79 -8.06 -7.88
CA THR A 137 -3.22 -9.46 -7.87
C THR A 137 -3.35 -9.99 -9.30
N GLN A 138 -3.89 -9.21 -10.24
CA GLN A 138 -3.96 -9.60 -11.66
C GLN A 138 -2.57 -9.84 -12.26
N VAL A 139 -1.57 -9.04 -11.91
CA VAL A 139 -0.17 -9.24 -12.35
C VAL A 139 0.35 -10.61 -11.89
N PHE A 140 0.11 -10.97 -10.62
CA PHE A 140 0.50 -12.28 -10.09
C PHE A 140 -0.27 -13.43 -10.74
N VAL A 141 -1.58 -13.30 -10.94
CA VAL A 141 -2.40 -14.33 -11.60
C VAL A 141 -1.92 -14.59 -13.03
N ARG A 142 -1.59 -13.55 -13.79
CA ARG A 142 -1.03 -13.67 -15.14
C ARG A 142 0.30 -14.42 -15.13
N GLU A 143 1.19 -14.10 -14.20
CA GLU A 143 2.50 -14.75 -14.09
C GLU A 143 2.37 -16.22 -13.66
N ILE A 144 1.54 -16.52 -12.67
CA ILE A 144 1.27 -17.89 -12.21
C ILE A 144 0.71 -18.74 -13.36
N ARG A 145 -0.26 -18.21 -14.11
CA ARG A 145 -0.83 -18.90 -15.28
C ARG A 145 0.23 -19.15 -16.35
N ARG A 146 1.05 -18.15 -16.68
CA ARG A 146 2.14 -18.28 -17.66
C ARG A 146 3.11 -19.40 -17.27
N ARG A 147 3.56 -19.43 -16.02
CA ARG A 147 4.51 -20.44 -15.53
C ARG A 147 3.91 -21.83 -15.47
N HIS A 148 2.63 -21.93 -15.14
CA HIS A 148 1.90 -23.20 -15.18
C HIS A 148 1.87 -23.79 -16.59
N VAL A 149 1.59 -22.95 -17.62
CA VAL A 149 1.65 -23.35 -19.03
C VAL A 149 3.07 -23.79 -19.44
N GLN A 150 4.10 -23.10 -18.92
CA GLN A 150 5.51 -23.40 -19.21
C GLN A 150 6.09 -24.57 -18.38
N ARG A 151 5.29 -25.21 -17.50
CA ARG A 151 5.71 -26.29 -16.59
C ARG A 151 6.94 -25.95 -15.73
N GLU A 152 7.12 -24.68 -15.37
CA GLU A 152 8.21 -24.27 -14.50
C GLU A 152 7.92 -24.68 -13.04
N SER A 153 8.74 -25.58 -12.49
CA SER A 153 8.54 -26.18 -11.16
C SER A 153 8.96 -25.26 -9.99
N ARG A 154 9.82 -24.27 -10.22
CA ARG A 154 10.35 -23.40 -9.15
C ARG A 154 9.63 -22.05 -9.09
N ALA A 155 8.54 -21.99 -8.33
CA ALA A 155 7.74 -20.75 -8.18
C ALA A 155 7.26 -20.45 -6.74
N LEU A 156 7.84 -21.08 -5.70
CA LEU A 156 7.39 -20.90 -4.31
C LEU A 156 7.29 -19.42 -3.89
N GLY A 157 8.28 -18.61 -4.27
CA GLY A 157 8.27 -17.17 -3.97
C GLY A 157 7.10 -16.41 -4.61
N ILE A 158 6.69 -16.78 -5.83
CA ILE A 158 5.58 -16.13 -6.53
C ILE A 158 4.25 -16.48 -5.86
N TYR A 159 4.04 -17.75 -5.50
CA TYR A 159 2.83 -18.16 -4.79
C TYR A 159 2.74 -17.52 -3.41
N PHE A 160 3.85 -17.49 -2.68
CA PHE A 160 3.90 -16.86 -1.35
C PHE A 160 3.58 -15.37 -1.43
N THR A 161 4.27 -14.62 -2.29
CA THR A 161 4.01 -13.17 -2.42
C THR A 161 2.63 -12.90 -3.02
N GLY A 162 2.18 -13.72 -3.98
CA GLY A 162 0.85 -13.58 -4.59
C GLY A 162 -0.28 -13.80 -3.58
N PHE A 163 -0.12 -14.79 -2.67
CA PHE A 163 -1.05 -15.00 -1.56
C PHE A 163 -1.12 -13.76 -0.67
N TRP A 164 0.02 -13.20 -0.25
CA TRP A 164 0.04 -12.01 0.61
C TRP A 164 -0.58 -10.79 -0.08
N VAL A 165 -0.31 -10.57 -1.37
CA VAL A 165 -0.93 -9.48 -2.13
C VAL A 165 -2.44 -9.66 -2.23
N ALA A 166 -2.93 -10.87 -2.51
CA ALA A 166 -4.36 -11.16 -2.56
C ALA A 166 -5.04 -10.99 -1.20
N PHE A 167 -4.38 -11.47 -0.13
CA PHE A 167 -4.86 -11.34 1.24
C PHE A 167 -4.93 -9.88 1.69
N SER A 168 -3.88 -9.08 1.46
CA SER A 168 -3.90 -7.64 1.73
C SER A 168 -4.97 -6.92 0.92
N THR A 169 -5.17 -7.29 -0.35
CA THR A 169 -6.24 -6.73 -1.19
C THR A 169 -7.61 -6.99 -0.57
N LEU A 170 -7.86 -8.21 -0.08
CA LEU A 170 -9.12 -8.55 0.58
C LEU A 170 -9.33 -7.73 1.86
N ILE A 171 -8.29 -7.58 2.69
CA ILE A 171 -8.32 -6.74 3.89
C ILE A 171 -8.71 -5.30 3.55
N PHE A 172 -8.01 -4.69 2.58
CA PHE A 172 -8.32 -3.31 2.17
C PHE A 172 -9.71 -3.18 1.56
N GLY A 173 -10.20 -4.22 0.86
CA GLY A 173 -11.57 -4.27 0.35
C GLY A 173 -12.61 -4.29 1.47
N VAL A 174 -12.43 -5.14 2.48
CA VAL A 174 -13.30 -5.21 3.66
C VAL A 174 -13.29 -3.88 4.42
N ARG A 175 -12.11 -3.31 4.65
CA ARG A 175 -11.92 -1.99 5.28
C ARG A 175 -12.61 -0.87 4.53
N TRP A 176 -12.47 -0.85 3.21
CA TRP A 176 -13.12 0.14 2.36
C TRP A 176 -14.65 0.00 2.40
N LEU A 177 -15.18 -1.22 2.24
CA LEU A 177 -16.61 -1.50 2.35
C LEU A 177 -17.17 -1.10 3.72
N HIS A 178 -16.44 -1.43 4.79
CA HIS A 178 -16.80 -1.05 6.14
C HIS A 178 -16.86 0.48 6.31
N ALA A 179 -15.88 1.23 5.80
CA ALA A 179 -15.90 2.69 5.86
C ALA A 179 -17.02 3.31 5.01
N VAL A 180 -17.42 2.66 3.92
CA VAL A 180 -18.59 3.07 3.13
C VAL A 180 -19.90 2.78 3.88
N ALA A 181 -20.01 1.65 4.59
CA ALA A 181 -21.23 1.24 5.27
C ALA A 181 -21.43 1.89 6.65
N LEU A 182 -20.35 2.09 7.42
CA LEU A 182 -20.39 2.46 8.83
C LEU A 182 -19.59 3.75 9.11
N PRO A 183 -20.03 4.58 10.08
CA PRO A 183 -19.27 5.75 10.52
C PRO A 183 -17.88 5.37 11.01
N GLN A 184 -16.88 6.22 10.76
CA GLN A 184 -15.55 6.09 11.33
C GLN A 184 -15.43 7.07 12.49
N THR A 185 -15.23 6.56 13.71
CA THR A 185 -14.95 7.35 14.92
C THR A 185 -13.53 7.04 15.38
N GLY A 186 -12.71 8.06 15.65
CA GLY A 186 -11.33 7.89 16.16
C GLY A 186 -10.23 8.21 15.13
N GLN A 187 -9.05 7.58 15.26
CA GLN A 187 -7.89 7.81 14.39
C GLN A 187 -7.91 7.01 13.07
N GLY A 188 -8.99 6.28 12.78
CA GLY A 188 -9.16 5.52 11.54
C GLY A 188 -8.34 4.22 11.54
N MET A 189 -7.22 4.19 10.80
CA MET A 189 -6.34 3.00 10.68
C MET A 189 -5.74 2.49 12.01
N LEU A 190 -5.81 3.28 13.08
CA LEU A 190 -5.26 2.97 14.39
C LEU A 190 -6.33 2.53 15.40
N ASP A 191 -7.61 2.59 15.04
CA ASP A 191 -8.68 2.22 15.97
C ASP A 191 -8.75 0.70 16.11
N THR A 192 -8.66 0.25 17.36
CA THR A 192 -8.50 -1.15 17.77
C THR A 192 -9.85 -1.85 17.97
N THR A 193 -10.85 -1.60 17.13
CA THR A 193 -12.02 -2.50 17.09
C THR A 193 -11.65 -3.74 16.28
N LEU A 194 -12.15 -4.91 16.69
CA LEU A 194 -11.79 -6.23 16.14
C LEU A 194 -11.93 -6.34 14.59
N LEU A 195 -12.75 -5.45 14.00
CA LEU A 195 -12.98 -5.32 12.55
C LEU A 195 -12.07 -4.30 11.84
N GLN A 196 -11.51 -3.32 12.56
CA GLN A 196 -10.48 -2.40 12.06
C GLN A 196 -9.06 -2.97 12.26
N MET A 197 -8.91 -4.01 13.10
CA MET A 197 -7.68 -4.80 13.25
C MET A 197 -7.44 -5.80 12.11
N LEU A 198 -8.51 -6.32 11.48
CA LEU A 198 -8.42 -7.18 10.29
C LEU A 198 -8.00 -6.37 9.08
#